data_AF-A0A166FCQ0-F1
#
_entry.id   AF-A0A166FCQ0-F1
#
_cell.length_a   1.000
_cell.length_b   1.000
_cell.length_c   1.000
_cell.angle_alpha   90.00
_cell.angle_beta   90.00
_cell.angle_gamma   90.00
#
_symmetry.space_group_name_H-M   'P 1'
#
loop_
_entity.id
_entity.type
_entity.pdbx_description
1 polymer ?
#
loop_
_entity_poly.entity_id
_entity_poly.type
_entity_poly.pdbx_seq_one_letter_code
_entity_poly.pdbx_strand_id
1 'polypeptide(L)'
;MTENNKDNHIKTEILLKTQDLLKKYTSELKDITTISLSNKKSYLGNIKFFDTENIDEVKSELKSLFDAYGKNSFNIENIQSCCTPNYILISFKIDI
;
A
#
# COMPACT_ATOMS: atom_id res chain seq x y z
N MET A 1 20.83 20.48 -0.66
CA MET A 1 19.77 20.00 -1.59
C MET A 1 19.73 18.47 -1.53
N THR A 2 19.26 17.86 -0.44
CA THR A 2 19.49 16.41 -0.22
C THR A 2 18.33 15.62 0.41
N GLU A 3 17.33 16.25 1.02
CA GLU A 3 16.16 15.54 1.58
C GLU A 3 15.16 15.06 0.52
N ASN A 4 14.87 15.89 -0.51
CA ASN A 4 13.88 15.54 -1.54
C ASN A 4 14.20 14.28 -2.36
N ASN A 5 15.47 13.88 -2.45
CA ASN A 5 15.89 12.79 -3.33
C ASN A 5 15.77 11.41 -2.68
N LYS A 6 16.13 11.29 -1.40
CA LYS A 6 16.00 10.05 -0.61
C LYS A 6 14.53 9.70 -0.35
N ASP A 7 13.74 10.74 -0.15
CA ASP A 7 12.31 10.68 0.11
C ASP A 7 11.52 10.12 -1.07
N ASN A 8 11.87 10.57 -2.27
CA ASN A 8 11.33 10.07 -3.52
C ASN A 8 11.78 8.62 -3.76
N HIS A 9 13.04 8.28 -3.43
CA HIS A 9 13.55 6.91 -3.58
C HIS A 9 12.75 5.89 -2.75
N ILE A 10 12.51 6.16 -1.46
CA ILE A 10 11.73 5.22 -0.61
C ILE A 10 10.28 5.13 -1.10
N LYS A 11 9.64 6.25 -1.49
CA LYS A 11 8.30 6.23 -2.08
C LYS A 11 8.25 5.30 -3.30
N THR A 12 9.17 5.52 -4.24
CA THR A 12 9.27 4.75 -5.49
C THR A 12 9.54 3.29 -5.21
N GLU A 13 10.42 2.97 -4.26
CA GLU A 13 10.74 1.59 -3.90
C GLU A 13 9.52 0.86 -3.32
N ILE A 14 8.81 1.47 -2.36
CA ILE A 14 7.57 0.90 -1.79
C ILE A 14 6.55 0.70 -2.91
N LEU A 15 6.34 1.70 -3.77
CA LEU A 15 5.38 1.61 -4.88
C LEU A 15 5.73 0.46 -5.83
N LEU A 16 6.98 0.38 -6.30
CA LEU A 16 7.41 -0.63 -7.26
C LEU A 16 7.35 -2.04 -6.68
N LYS A 17 7.83 -2.25 -5.45
CA LYS A 17 7.76 -3.57 -4.81
C LYS A 17 6.33 -3.98 -4.50
N THR A 18 5.48 -3.04 -4.10
CA THR A 18 4.06 -3.32 -3.90
C THR A 18 3.39 -3.69 -5.22
N GLN A 19 3.63 -2.93 -6.30
CA GLN A 19 3.11 -3.26 -7.62
C GLN A 19 3.60 -4.61 -8.11
N ASP A 20 4.86 -4.96 -7.88
CA ASP A 20 5.42 -6.25 -8.28
C ASP A 20 4.78 -7.44 -7.53
N LEU A 21 4.60 -7.32 -6.21
CA LEU A 21 3.84 -8.29 -5.41
C LEU A 21 2.40 -8.43 -5.93
N LEU A 22 1.76 -7.31 -6.23
CA LEU A 22 0.37 -7.24 -6.66
C LEU A 22 0.13 -7.79 -8.09
N LYS A 23 1.16 -7.97 -8.93
CA LYS A 23 1.01 -8.57 -10.28
C LYS A 23 0.45 -9.98 -10.27
N LYS A 24 0.59 -10.71 -9.16
CA LYS A 24 0.06 -12.06 -8.99
C LYS A 24 -1.47 -12.08 -8.84
N TYR A 25 -2.06 -10.93 -8.52
CA TYR A 25 -3.47 -10.80 -8.15
C TYR A 25 -4.20 -9.80 -9.04
N THR A 26 -5.52 -9.90 -9.10
CA THR A 26 -6.35 -8.87 -9.74
C THR A 26 -6.47 -7.67 -8.80
N SER A 27 -5.68 -6.63 -9.01
CA SER A 27 -5.62 -5.47 -8.11
C SER A 27 -5.19 -4.18 -8.81
N GLU A 28 -5.52 -3.04 -8.18
CA GLU A 28 -5.12 -1.71 -8.62
C GLU A 28 -4.50 -0.90 -7.46
N LEU A 29 -3.28 -0.41 -7.67
CA LEU A 29 -2.62 0.59 -6.82
C LEU A 29 -2.22 1.79 -7.68
N LYS A 30 -2.82 2.96 -7.42
CA LYS A 30 -2.60 4.18 -8.23
C LYS A 30 -1.35 4.95 -7.82
N ASP A 31 -1.27 5.37 -6.56
CA ASP A 31 -0.13 6.13 -6.03
C ASP A 31 -0.05 5.97 -4.50
N ILE A 32 1.07 6.40 -3.94
CA ILE A 32 1.34 6.49 -2.52
C ILE A 32 1.48 7.97 -2.14
N THR A 33 0.65 8.41 -1.20
CA THR A 33 0.74 9.72 -0.60
C THR A 33 1.83 9.73 0.48
N THR A 34 2.66 10.76 0.50
CA THR A 34 3.66 10.98 1.55
C THR A 34 3.18 12.09 2.47
N ILE A 35 3.19 11.84 3.77
CA ILE A 35 2.92 12.82 4.81
C ILE A 35 4.18 12.99 5.66
N SER A 36 4.69 14.21 5.74
CA SER A 36 5.83 14.56 6.61
C SER A 36 5.34 15.49 7.71
N LEU A 37 5.43 15.05 8.96
CA LEU A 37 5.02 15.81 10.14
C LEU A 37 6.21 15.91 11.11
N SER A 38 6.79 17.10 11.18
CA SER A 38 8.00 17.39 11.95
C SER A 38 9.15 16.43 11.57
N ASN A 39 9.39 15.40 12.39
CA ASN A 39 10.46 14.42 12.22
C ASN A 39 9.95 13.02 11.87
N LYS A 40 8.64 12.87 11.62
CA LYS A 40 8.02 11.59 11.27
C LYS A 40 7.55 11.61 9.84
N LYS A 41 7.78 10.50 9.16
CA LYS A 41 7.35 10.35 7.78
C LYS A 41 6.42 9.15 7.65
N SER A 42 5.28 9.39 7.01
CA SER A 42 4.29 8.35 6.76
C SER A 42 4.04 8.21 5.26
N TYR A 43 3.99 6.97 4.80
CA TYR A 43 3.57 6.61 3.45
C TYR A 43 2.19 5.97 3.52
N LEU A 44 1.23 6.49 2.76
CA LEU A 44 -0.15 6.03 2.74
C LEU A 44 -0.55 5.62 1.33
N GLY A 45 -1.27 4.52 1.21
CA GLY A 45 -1.77 4.07 -0.08
C GLY A 45 -3.05 3.26 0.06
N ASN A 46 -3.74 3.14 -1.07
CA ASN A 46 -4.99 2.41 -1.20
C ASN A 46 -4.85 1.41 -2.35
N ILE A 47 -5.12 0.14 -2.05
CA ILE A 47 -5.14 -0.94 -3.03
C ILE A 47 -6.59 -1.36 -3.19
N LYS A 48 -7.10 -1.34 -4.43
CA LYS A 48 -8.34 -2.04 -4.75
C LYS A 48 -8.00 -3.47 -5.10
N PHE A 49 -8.51 -4.42 -4.34
CA PHE A 49 -8.23 -5.83 -4.50
C PHE A 49 -9.52 -6.54 -4.92
N PHE A 50 -9.52 -7.14 -6.11
CA PHE A 50 -10.72 -7.79 -6.68
C PHE A 50 -10.75 -9.29 -6.42
N ASP A 51 -9.63 -9.87 -5.99
CA ASP A 51 -9.49 -11.28 -5.68
C ASP A 51 -9.87 -11.56 -4.22
N THR A 52 -11.14 -11.82 -3.95
CA THR A 52 -11.61 -11.99 -2.56
C THR A 52 -11.09 -13.26 -1.88
N GLU A 53 -10.62 -14.24 -2.65
CA GLU A 53 -10.18 -15.55 -2.12
C GLU A 53 -8.79 -15.48 -1.51
N ASN A 54 -7.92 -14.60 -2.04
CA ASN A 54 -6.52 -14.50 -1.65
C ASN A 54 -6.22 -13.31 -0.71
N ILE A 55 -7.24 -12.77 -0.02
CA ILE A 55 -7.09 -11.56 0.81
C ILE A 55 -6.13 -11.74 2.00
N ASP A 56 -6.18 -12.90 2.66
CA ASP A 56 -5.32 -13.17 3.81
C ASP A 56 -3.86 -13.38 3.39
N GLU A 57 -3.64 -14.02 2.23
CA GLU A 57 -2.31 -14.21 1.64
C GLU A 57 -1.69 -12.87 1.27
N VAL A 58 -2.39 -12.05 0.47
CA VAL A 58 -1.86 -10.74 0.06
C VAL A 58 -1.59 -9.84 1.27
N LYS A 59 -2.43 -9.89 2.32
CA LYS A 59 -2.22 -9.14 3.55
C LYS A 59 -0.93 -9.57 4.26
N SER A 60 -0.65 -10.86 4.31
CA SER A 60 0.58 -11.40 4.91
C SER A 60 1.82 -11.03 4.11
N GLU A 61 1.75 -11.12 2.77
CA GLU A 61 2.86 -10.71 1.89
C GLU A 61 3.12 -9.19 2.01
N LEU A 62 2.07 -8.36 1.97
CA LEU A 62 2.18 -6.90 2.14
C LEU A 62 2.75 -6.53 3.51
N LYS A 63 2.30 -7.19 4.57
CA LYS A 63 2.82 -6.96 5.91
C LYS A 63 4.32 -7.26 5.97
N SER A 64 4.72 -8.42 5.44
CA SER A 64 6.13 -8.83 5.40
C SER A 64 6.99 -7.85 4.59
N LEU A 65 6.46 -7.34 3.47
CA LEU A 65 7.11 -6.32 2.65
C LEU A 65 7.25 -4.98 3.40
N PHE A 66 6.21 -4.54 4.10
CA PHE A 66 6.21 -3.25 4.81
C PHE A 66 6.97 -3.27 6.14
N ASP A 67 7.11 -4.43 6.79
CA ASP A 67 7.91 -4.60 8.02
C ASP A 67 9.40 -4.28 7.78
N ALA A 68 9.88 -4.35 6.53
CA ALA A 68 11.25 -3.96 6.17
C ALA A 68 11.51 -2.44 6.17
N TYR A 69 10.45 -1.62 6.16
CA TYR A 69 10.57 -0.15 6.08
C TYR A 69 10.33 0.53 7.43
N GLY A 70 9.35 0.07 8.18
CA GLY A 70 8.93 0.72 9.41
C GLY A 70 7.65 0.14 9.99
N LYS A 71 7.06 0.85 10.94
CA LYS A 71 5.82 0.40 11.57
C LYS A 71 4.66 0.57 10.59
N ASN A 72 4.01 -0.54 10.23
CA ASN A 72 2.87 -0.51 9.33
C ASN A 72 1.54 -0.80 10.03
N SER A 73 0.46 -0.32 9.42
CA SER A 73 -0.91 -0.63 9.78
C SER A 73 -1.76 -0.73 8.53
N PHE A 74 -2.77 -1.61 8.58
CA PHE A 74 -3.72 -1.83 7.50
C PHE A 74 -5.15 -1.60 8.00
N ASN A 75 -5.98 -1.04 7.13
CA ASN A 75 -7.43 -1.01 7.26
C ASN A 75 -8.03 -1.70 6.03
N ILE A 76 -9.02 -2.57 6.26
CA ILE A 76 -9.60 -3.42 5.21
C ILE A 76 -11.11 -3.21 5.21
N GLU A 77 -11.64 -2.83 4.05
CA GLU A 77 -13.07 -2.56 3.87
C GLU A 77 -13.60 -3.30 2.65
N ASN A 78 -14.75 -3.96 2.79
CA ASN A 78 -15.45 -4.58 1.67
C ASN A 78 -16.32 -3.52 1.00
N ILE A 79 -15.96 -3.14 -0.23
CA ILE A 79 -16.72 -2.16 -1.01
C ILE A 79 -17.69 -2.90 -1.92
N GLN A 80 -18.96 -2.87 -1.53
CA GLN A 80 -20.05 -3.31 -2.38
C GLN A 80 -20.54 -2.15 -3.22
N SER A 81 -20.62 -2.35 -4.54
CA SER A 81 -21.09 -1.32 -5.48
C SER A 81 -22.23 -1.87 -6.33
N CYS A 82 -23.24 -1.04 -6.58
CA CYS A 82 -24.35 -1.40 -7.46
C CYS A 82 -23.93 -1.60 -8.91
N CYS A 83 -22.84 -0.93 -9.30
CA CYS A 83 -22.61 -0.51 -10.67
C CYS A 83 -21.15 -0.68 -11.09
N THR A 84 -20.30 -1.17 -10.18
CA THR A 84 -18.92 -1.58 -10.44
C THR A 84 -18.67 -2.92 -9.75
N PRO A 85 -17.65 -3.70 -10.18
CA PRO A 85 -17.26 -4.89 -9.46
C PRO A 85 -17.00 -4.58 -7.98
N ASN A 86 -17.44 -5.49 -7.12
CA ASN A 86 -17.09 -5.45 -5.71
C ASN A 86 -15.58 -5.60 -5.56
N TYR A 87 -15.01 -4.91 -4.59
CA TYR A 87 -13.59 -5.01 -4.29
C TYR A 87 -13.35 -4.83 -2.80
N ILE A 88 -12.21 -5.34 -2.35
CA ILE A 88 -11.69 -5.10 -1.01
C ILE A 88 -10.75 -3.90 -1.11
N LEU A 89 -11.04 -2.85 -0.35
CA LEU A 89 -10.16 -1.71 -0.20
C LEU A 89 -9.16 -2.01 0.92
N ILE A 90 -7.89 -2.12 0.56
CA ILE A 90 -6.78 -2.26 1.52
C ILE A 90 -6.09 -0.90 1.61
N SER A 91 -6.36 -0.17 2.69
CA SER A 91 -5.64 1.06 3.02
C SER A 91 -4.45 0.70 3.91
N PHE A 92 -3.29 1.24 3.60
CA PHE A 92 -2.09 1.03 4.41
C PHE A 92 -1.43 2.36 4.81
N LYS A 93 -0.71 2.31 5.93
CA LYS A 93 0.16 3.37 6.41
C LYS A 93 1.48 2.74 6.87
N ILE A 94 2.61 3.35 6.50
CA ILE A 94 3.96 2.95 6.92
C ILE A 94 4.63 4.17 7.55
N ASP A 95 4.94 4.08 8.84
CA ASP A 95 5.64 5.10 9.61
C ASP A 95 7.13 4.78 9.68
N ILE A 96 7.96 5.71 9.21
CA ILE A 96 9.43 5.67 9.21
C ILE A 96 9.98 6.81 10.08
#